data_AF-A0A4R9WVM9-F1
#
_entry.id   AF-A0A4R9WVM9-F1
#
_cell.length_a   1.000
_cell.length_b   1.000
_cell.length_c   1.000
_cell.angle_alpha   90.00
_cell.angle_beta   90.00
_cell.angle_gamma   90.00
#
_symmetry.space_group_name_H-M   'P 1'
#
loop_
_entity.id
_entity.type
_entity.pdbx_description
1 polymer ?
#
loop_
_entity_poly.entity_id
_entity_poly.type
_entity_poly.pdbx_seq_one_letter_code
_entity_poly.pdbx_strand_id
1 'polypeptide(L)'
;IDAARRNLSAIENSAIDELLAGRIGRREFLRHGSVLGLSLPFLGGIASAIGLGTPQARAEGKPGGTVRAGIAVPGGAIDPVTYYDSGSYQLVFQVAEFLCVTQPDLTLKPVLAESWSPNADRS
;
A
#
# COMPACT_ATOMS: atom_id res chain seq x y z
N ILE A 1 5.19 8.04 23.24
CA ILE A 1 6.19 7.22 23.97
C ILE A 1 5.81 7.13 25.45
N ASP A 2 5.53 8.25 26.13
CA ASP A 2 5.23 8.27 27.58
C ASP A 2 4.04 7.41 28.01
N ALA A 3 2.97 7.34 27.21
CA ALA A 3 1.83 6.47 27.50
C ALA A 3 2.22 4.98 27.45
N ALA A 4 3.11 4.59 26.53
CA ALA A 4 3.60 3.22 26.42
C ALA A 4 4.49 2.85 27.62
N ARG A 5 5.36 3.78 28.06
CA ARG A 5 6.30 3.58 29.17
C ARG A 5 5.64 3.19 30.50
N ARG A 6 4.40 3.63 30.74
CA ARG A 6 3.65 3.34 31.98
C ARG A 6 3.30 1.86 32.15
N ASN A 7 3.23 1.11 31.05
CA ASN A 7 2.84 -0.30 31.05
C ASN A 7 4.03 -1.25 30.86
N LEU A 8 5.26 -0.71 30.90
CA LEU A 8 6.49 -1.47 30.69
C LEU A 8 7.24 -1.70 32.00
N SER A 9 7.95 -2.82 32.08
CA SER A 9 8.91 -3.11 33.12
C SER A 9 10.12 -2.15 33.07
N ALA A 10 10.94 -2.18 34.13
CA ALA A 10 12.16 -1.37 34.20
C ALA A 10 13.15 -1.70 33.07
N ILE A 11 13.28 -2.97 32.70
CA ILE A 11 14.22 -3.43 31.66
C ILE A 11 13.78 -2.92 30.28
N GLU A 12 12.49 -3.02 29.97
CA GLU A 12 11.93 -2.53 28.71
C GLU A 12 12.04 -1.01 28.59
N ASN A 13 11.82 -0.28 29.68
CA ASN A 13 12.05 1.17 29.73
C ASN A 13 13.53 1.53 29.52
N SER A 14 14.46 0.78 30.10
CA SER A 14 15.91 0.98 29.90
C SER A 14 16.31 0.82 28.44
N ALA A 15 15.75 -0.16 27.73
CA ALA A 15 16.00 -0.35 26.30
C ALA A 15 15.51 0.85 25.46
N ILE A 16 14.37 1.46 25.84
CA ILE A 16 13.89 2.71 25.22
C ILE A 16 14.85 3.87 25.52
N ASP A 17 15.34 3.99 26.75
CA ASP A 17 16.26 5.07 27.13
C ASP A 17 17.62 4.95 26.44
N GLU A 18 18.14 3.74 26.26
CA GLU A 18 19.36 3.51 25.49
C GLU A 18 19.17 3.84 24.00
N LEU A 19 17.99 3.55 23.44
CA LEU A 19 17.65 3.92 22.06
C LEU A 19 17.56 5.44 21.90
N LEU A 20 16.87 6.11 22.84
CA LEU A 20 16.74 7.58 22.85
C LEU A 20 18.08 8.28 23.03
N ALA A 21 18.97 7.72 23.85
CA ALA A 21 20.33 8.21 24.04
C ALA A 21 21.27 7.87 22.88
N GLY A 22 20.81 7.14 21.85
CA GLY A 22 21.64 6.72 20.71
C GLY A 22 22.73 5.71 21.06
N ARG A 23 22.68 5.09 22.25
CA ARG A 23 23.64 4.07 22.68
C ARG A 23 23.43 2.73 21.97
N ILE A 24 22.19 2.44 21.59
CA ILE A 24 21.83 1.31 20.76
C ILE A 24 21.12 1.76 19.48
N GLY A 25 21.38 1.05 18.38
CA GLY A 25 20.71 1.29 17.12
C GLY A 25 19.37 0.55 17.00
N ARG A 26 18.57 0.91 15.99
CA ARG A 26 17.28 0.27 15.66
C ARG A 26 17.31 -1.26 15.70
N ARG A 27 18.32 -1.85 15.06
CA ARG A 27 18.43 -3.32 14.94
C ARG A 27 18.63 -4.00 16.29
N GLU A 28 19.46 -3.40 17.13
CA GLU A 28 19.75 -3.88 18.46
C GLU A 28 18.52 -3.78 19.35
N PHE A 29 17.83 -2.64 19.30
CA PHE A 29 16.57 -2.44 20.01
C PHE A 29 15.47 -3.43 19.59
N LEU A 30 15.30 -3.68 18.29
CA LEU A 30 14.34 -4.68 17.80
C LEU A 30 14.69 -6.09 18.29
N ARG A 31 15.98 -6.45 18.25
CA ARG A 31 16.45 -7.77 18.69
C ARG A 31 16.21 -7.96 20.18
N HIS A 32 16.70 -7.04 21.01
CA HIS A 32 16.60 -7.14 22.47
C HIS A 32 15.15 -6.97 22.95
N GLY A 33 14.40 -6.03 22.38
CA GLY A 33 12.99 -5.86 22.69
C GLY A 33 12.17 -7.12 22.37
N SER A 34 12.47 -7.80 21.26
CA SER A 34 11.78 -9.06 20.91
C SER A 34 12.12 -10.19 21.89
N VAL A 35 13.36 -10.26 22.39
CA VAL A 35 13.75 -11.22 23.45
C VAL A 35 13.00 -10.93 24.76
N LEU A 36 12.71 -9.66 25.05
CA LEU A 36 11.90 -9.25 26.21
C LEU A 36 10.40 -9.48 26.02
N GLY A 37 9.96 -10.00 24.87
CA GLY A 37 8.54 -10.28 24.59
C GLY A 37 7.76 -9.10 24.01
N LEU A 38 8.43 -7.99 23.67
CA LEU A 38 7.80 -6.86 23.01
C LEU A 38 7.50 -7.19 21.54
N SER A 39 6.33 -6.78 21.06
CA SER A 39 5.92 -7.05 19.68
C SER A 39 6.68 -6.17 18.68
N LEU A 40 6.96 -6.72 17.48
CA LEU A 40 7.61 -5.97 16.40
C LEU A 40 6.86 -4.69 15.98
N PRO A 41 5.51 -4.66 15.91
CA PRO A 41 4.78 -3.42 15.63
C PRO A 41 5.00 -2.35 16.70
N PHE A 42 5.03 -2.74 17.98
CA PHE A 42 5.28 -1.82 19.09
C PHE A 42 6.69 -1.23 19.03
N LEU A 43 7.70 -2.09 18.92
CA LEU A 43 9.11 -1.68 18.79
C LEU A 43 9.34 -0.85 17.53
N GLY A 44 8.72 -1.25 16.41
CA GLY A 44 8.76 -0.50 15.15
C GLY A 44 8.12 0.87 15.25
N GLY A 45 7.04 1.01 16.04
CA GLY A 45 6.40 2.29 16.31
C GLY A 45 7.29 3.23 17.12
N ILE A 46 7.95 2.74 18.18
CA ILE A 46 8.90 3.53 18.96
C ILE A 46 10.09 3.98 18.09
N ALA A 47 10.70 3.06 17.35
CA ALA A 47 11.80 3.38 16.45
C ALA A 47 11.39 4.40 15.38
N SER A 48 10.19 4.26 14.80
CA SER A 48 9.68 5.22 13.80
C SER A 48 9.41 6.61 14.40
N ALA A 49 8.90 6.69 15.62
CA ALA A 49 8.62 7.96 16.30
C ALA A 49 9.86 8.83 16.53
N ILE A 50 11.05 8.21 16.51
CA ILE A 50 12.34 8.91 16.68
C ILE A 50 13.18 8.95 15.40
N GLY A 51 12.55 8.71 14.24
CA GLY A 51 13.23 8.78 12.94
C GLY A 51 14.10 7.57 12.60
N LEU A 52 14.05 6.50 13.39
CA LEU A 52 14.68 5.20 13.10
C LEU A 52 13.69 4.22 12.46
N GLY A 53 12.64 4.73 11.81
CA GLY A 53 11.73 3.91 11.00
C GLY A 53 12.46 3.28 9.82
N THR A 54 11.89 2.23 9.22
CA THR A 54 12.38 1.81 7.89
C THR A 54 12.08 2.93 6.92
N PRO A 55 13.09 3.52 6.24
CA PRO A 55 12.81 4.47 5.18
C PRO A 55 11.97 3.75 4.13
N GLN A 56 10.81 4.30 3.80
CA GLN A 56 10.10 3.85 2.61
C GLN A 56 11.00 4.18 1.42
N ALA A 57 11.58 3.16 0.80
CA ALA A 57 12.29 3.30 -0.45
C ALA A 57 11.28 3.71 -1.53
N ARG A 58 11.03 5.01 -1.64
CA ARG A 58 10.33 5.60 -2.77
C ARG A 58 11.41 5.91 -3.80
N ALA A 59 11.58 5.02 -4.77
CA ALA A 59 12.29 5.39 -5.98
C ALA A 59 11.46 6.49 -6.66
N GLU A 60 12.03 7.70 -6.79
CA GLU A 60 11.46 8.68 -7.70
C GLU A 60 11.50 8.08 -9.10
N GLY A 61 10.32 7.86 -9.69
CA GLY A 61 10.21 7.34 -11.05
C GLY A 61 10.97 8.27 -11.99
N LYS A 62 11.98 7.75 -12.70
CA LYS A 62 12.68 8.52 -13.73
C LYS A 62 11.78 8.57 -14.98
N PRO A 63 11.54 9.76 -15.57
CA PRO A 63 10.85 9.87 -16.84
C PRO A 63 11.52 9.04 -17.94
N GLY A 64 10.73 8.54 -18.89
CA GLY A 64 11.24 7.84 -20.09
C GLY A 64 11.51 6.34 -19.92
N GLY A 65 11.00 5.70 -18.85
CA GLY A 65 11.09 4.24 -18.69
C GLY A 65 10.12 3.47 -19.58
N THR A 66 10.52 2.29 -20.03
CA THR A 66 9.62 1.31 -20.67
C THR A 66 9.17 0.28 -19.64
N VAL A 67 7.85 0.11 -19.49
CA VAL A 67 7.27 -0.98 -18.70
C VAL A 67 7.03 -2.18 -19.63
N ARG A 68 7.50 -3.35 -19.23
CA ARG A 68 7.21 -4.63 -19.90
C ARG A 68 6.43 -5.51 -18.94
N ALA A 69 5.24 -5.94 -19.36
CA ALA A 69 4.39 -6.84 -18.59
C ALA A 69 4.02 -8.05 -19.45
N GLY A 70 3.95 -9.22 -18.82
CA GLY A 70 3.36 -10.40 -19.42
C GLY A 70 1.85 -10.39 -19.20
N ILE A 71 1.10 -10.76 -20.23
CA ILE A 71 -0.36 -10.91 -20.17
C ILE A 71 -0.74 -12.32 -20.62
N ALA A 72 -1.96 -12.75 -20.29
CA ALA A 72 -2.51 -13.94 -20.90
C ALA A 72 -2.65 -13.72 -22.42
N VAL A 73 -2.42 -14.77 -23.21
CA VAL A 73 -2.65 -14.72 -24.66
C VAL A 73 -4.16 -14.56 -24.90
N PRO A 74 -4.60 -13.54 -25.66
CA PRO A 74 -6.01 -13.38 -26.02
C PRO A 74 -6.57 -14.64 -26.68
N GLY A 75 -7.81 -14.99 -26.33
CA GLY A 75 -8.46 -16.21 -26.84
C GLY A 75 -8.90 -16.13 -28.31
N GLY A 76 -8.93 -14.93 -28.89
CA GLY A 76 -9.42 -14.70 -30.25
C GLY A 76 -9.20 -13.25 -30.71
N ALA A 77 -10.06 -12.78 -31.60
CA ALA A 77 -10.01 -11.42 -32.11
C ALA A 77 -10.30 -10.39 -30.99
N ILE A 78 -9.59 -9.27 -31.03
CA ILE A 78 -9.82 -8.15 -30.12
C ILE A 78 -10.99 -7.32 -30.65
N ASP A 79 -12.20 -7.79 -30.40
CA ASP A 79 -13.45 -7.11 -30.70
C ASP A 79 -14.18 -6.78 -29.39
N PRO A 80 -14.37 -5.48 -29.05
CA PRO A 80 -14.99 -5.05 -27.80
C PRO A 80 -16.44 -5.50 -27.62
N VAL A 81 -17.09 -5.97 -28.67
CA VAL A 81 -18.44 -6.52 -28.59
C VAL A 81 -18.42 -7.99 -28.17
N THR A 82 -17.34 -8.73 -28.45
CA THR A 82 -17.35 -10.20 -28.39
C THR A 82 -16.24 -10.83 -27.54
N TYR A 83 -15.16 -10.13 -27.19
CA TYR A 83 -14.15 -10.69 -26.30
C TYR A 83 -14.73 -10.98 -24.91
N TYR A 84 -14.14 -11.96 -24.21
CA TYR A 84 -14.58 -12.32 -22.86
C TYR A 84 -13.45 -12.83 -21.95
N ASP A 85 -12.19 -12.72 -22.38
CA ASP A 85 -11.02 -13.23 -21.66
C ASP A 85 -10.09 -12.14 -21.11
N SER A 86 -9.29 -12.49 -20.10
CA SER A 86 -8.38 -11.57 -19.40
C SER A 86 -7.33 -10.91 -20.29
N GLY A 87 -6.77 -11.66 -21.25
CA GLY A 87 -5.76 -11.13 -22.17
C GLY A 87 -6.35 -10.04 -23.06
N SER A 88 -7.55 -10.27 -23.57
CA SER A 88 -8.29 -9.29 -24.38
C SER A 88 -8.65 -8.03 -23.58
N TYR A 89 -9.17 -8.16 -22.35
CA TYR A 89 -9.46 -7.00 -21.49
C TYR A 89 -8.19 -6.15 -21.24
N GLN A 90 -7.06 -6.79 -20.93
CA GLN A 90 -5.80 -6.10 -20.62
C GLN A 90 -5.27 -5.26 -21.79
N LEU A 91 -5.40 -5.76 -23.02
CA LEU A 91 -5.01 -5.02 -24.23
C LEU A 91 -5.92 -3.82 -24.48
N VAL A 92 -7.23 -4.01 -24.39
CA VAL A 92 -8.20 -2.96 -24.73
C VAL A 92 -8.17 -1.83 -23.71
N PHE A 93 -7.94 -2.11 -22.43
CA PHE A 93 -7.80 -1.08 -21.40
C PHE A 93 -6.59 -0.16 -21.60
N GLN A 94 -5.66 -0.46 -22.52
CA GLN A 94 -4.59 0.47 -22.88
C GLN A 94 -5.05 1.60 -23.82
N VAL A 95 -6.17 1.39 -24.54
CA VAL A 95 -6.62 2.29 -25.61
C VAL A 95 -8.08 2.69 -25.50
N ALA A 96 -8.85 2.05 -24.62
CA ALA A 96 -10.25 2.33 -24.36
C ALA A 96 -10.46 2.64 -22.88
N GLU A 97 -11.47 3.46 -22.61
CA GLU A 97 -11.76 3.95 -21.27
C GLU A 97 -13.27 3.82 -20.99
N PHE A 98 -13.62 3.57 -19.73
CA PHE A 98 -15.01 3.39 -19.31
C PHE A 98 -15.70 4.74 -19.09
N LEU A 99 -17.04 4.74 -19.06
CA LEU A 99 -17.80 5.89 -18.56
C LEU A 99 -17.55 6.10 -17.06
N CYS A 100 -17.64 5.02 -16.29
CA CYS A 100 -17.34 4.98 -14.86
C CYS A 100 -16.60 3.68 -14.52
N VAL A 101 -15.80 3.68 -13.47
CA VAL A 101 -15.13 2.47 -12.93
C VAL A 101 -15.56 2.22 -11.49
N THR A 102 -15.82 0.96 -11.16
CA THR A 102 -16.15 0.55 -9.79
C THR A 102 -14.92 0.55 -8.90
N GLN A 103 -15.02 1.18 -7.75
CA GLN A 103 -13.98 1.20 -6.72
C GLN A 103 -14.08 -0.03 -5.80
N PRO A 104 -13.04 -0.33 -4.99
CA PRO A 104 -13.09 -1.42 -4.02
C PRO A 104 -14.22 -1.31 -2.99
N ASP A 105 -14.71 -0.11 -2.72
CA ASP A 105 -15.86 0.16 -1.85
C ASP A 105 -17.22 0.12 -2.58
N LEU A 106 -17.22 -0.36 -3.83
CA LEU A 106 -18.37 -0.49 -4.73
C LEU A 106 -18.99 0.85 -5.18
N THR A 107 -18.33 1.97 -4.92
CA THR A 107 -18.75 3.25 -5.49
C THR A 107 -18.34 3.37 -6.95
N LEU A 108 -19.12 4.12 -7.74
CA LEU A 108 -18.76 4.46 -9.11
C LEU A 108 -17.89 5.71 -9.13
N LYS A 109 -16.68 5.58 -9.67
CA LYS A 109 -15.81 6.70 -10.00
C LYS A 109 -16.09 7.16 -11.43
N PRO A 110 -16.45 8.44 -11.66
CA PRO A 110 -16.51 9.00 -13.00
C PRO A 110 -15.16 8.86 -13.72
N VAL A 111 -15.21 8.52 -15.00
CA VAL A 111 -14.05 8.55 -15.90
C VAL A 111 -14.40 9.41 -17.12
N LEU A 112 -14.89 8.82 -18.21
CA LEU A 112 -15.36 9.60 -19.37
C LEU A 112 -16.72 10.27 -19.12
N ALA A 113 -17.54 9.76 -18.21
CA ALA A 113 -18.80 10.39 -17.87
C ALA A 113 -18.58 11.62 -16.99
N GLU A 114 -18.85 12.81 -17.53
CA GLU A 114 -18.79 14.07 -16.77
C GLU A 114 -19.98 14.22 -15.81
N SER A 115 -21.13 13.65 -16.15
CA SER A 115 -22.32 13.60 -15.28
C SER A 115 -23.26 12.47 -15.70
N TRP A 116 -24.04 11.96 -14.76
CA TRP A 116 -25.17 11.07 -15.03
C TRP A 116 -26.23 11.22 -13.95
N SER A 117 -27.48 10.90 -14.29
CA SER A 117 -28.58 10.80 -13.33
C SER A 117 -29.53 9.69 -13.76
N PRO A 118 -30.01 8.84 -12.83
CA PRO A 118 -31.01 7.84 -13.17
C PRO A 118 -32.33 8.50 -13.59
N ASN A 119 -33.03 7.88 -14.54
CA ASN A 119 -34.42 8.19 -14.89
C ASN A 119 -35.40 7.66 -13.84
N ALA A 120 -36.60 8.26 -13.78
CA ALA A 120 -37.60 7.98 -12.76
C ALA A 120 -38.19 6.56 -12.84
N ASP A 121 -38.21 5.97 -14.04
CA ASP A 121 -38.77 4.67 -14.36
C ASP A 121 -37.78 3.50 -14.22
N ARG A 122 -36.49 3.77 -14.01
CA ARG A 122 -35.42 2.76 -13.87
C ARG A 122 -35.38 1.73 -15.02
N SER A 123 -35.91 2.09 -16.18
CA SER A 123 -35.94 1.29 -17.41
C SER A 123 -34.80 1.65 -18.35
#